data_AF-T1BL95-F1
#
_entry.id   AF-T1BL95-F1
#
_cell.length_a   1.000
_cell.length_b   1.000
_cell.length_c   1.000
_cell.angle_alpha   90.00
_cell.angle_beta   90.00
_cell.angle_gamma   90.00
#
_symmetry.space_group_name_H-M   'P 1'
#
loop_
_entity.id
_entity.type
_entity.pdbx_description
1 polymer ?
#
loop_
_entity_poly.entity_id
_entity_poly.type
_entity_poly.pdbx_seq_one_letter_code
_entity_poly.pdbx_strand_id
1 'polypeptide(L)' 'FRKYEGEHHVVIGKDTRISGYMIENALTSGITSMGVNVILVGPFTTPGIAFLTRALRADAGIMISASHNP' A
#
# COMPACT_ATOMS: atom_id res chain seq x y z
N PHE A 1 -18.34 0.01 -11.97
CA PHE A 1 -16.99 0.39 -11.47
C PHE A 1 -15.94 -0.19 -12.41
N ARG A 2 -15.24 0.67 -13.14
CA ARG A 2 -14.36 0.34 -14.28
C ARG A 2 -13.04 -0.22 -13.75
N LYS A 3 -12.57 -1.35 -14.29
CA LYS A 3 -11.15 -1.73 -14.17
C LYS A 3 -10.38 -0.75 -15.06
N TYR A 4 -9.33 -0.13 -14.55
CA TYR A 4 -8.42 0.64 -15.39
C TYR A 4 -7.64 -0.37 -16.22
N GLU A 5 -8.14 -0.70 -17.41
CA GLU A 5 -7.42 -1.60 -18.32
C GLU A 5 -6.10 -0.96 -18.71
N GLY A 6 -5.00 -1.55 -18.26
CA GLY A 6 -3.64 -1.11 -18.54
C GLY A 6 -2.91 -0.42 -17.38
N GLU A 7 -3.57 -0.08 -16.27
CA GLU A 7 -2.91 0.53 -15.10
C GLU A 7 -2.87 -0.44 -13.92
N HIS A 8 -1.66 -0.71 -13.43
CA HIS A 8 -1.44 -1.51 -12.24
C HIS A 8 -1.51 -0.64 -10.99
N HIS A 9 -2.22 -1.08 -9.97
CA HIS A 9 -2.39 -0.32 -8.72
C HIS A 9 -1.98 -1.14 -7.49
N VAL A 10 -1.23 -0.50 -6.59
CA VAL A 10 -0.83 -1.06 -5.30
C VAL A 10 -1.30 -0.16 -4.17
N VAL A 11 -2.00 -0.72 -3.19
CA VAL A 11 -2.39 -0.01 -1.96
C VAL A 11 -1.32 -0.22 -0.91
N ILE A 12 -0.80 0.86 -0.33
CA ILE A 12 0.19 0.77 0.75
C ILE A 12 -0.37 1.48 1.99
N GLY A 13 -0.36 0.76 3.10
CA GLY A 13 -0.54 1.33 4.42
C GLY A 13 0.56 0.90 5.36
N LYS A 14 0.56 1.53 6.53
CA LYS A 14 1.59 1.30 7.55
C LYS A 14 0.99 1.34 8.95
N ASP A 15 1.75 0.86 9.93
CA ASP A 15 1.47 1.15 11.33
C ASP A 15 1.99 2.56 11.72
N THR A 16 2.00 2.85 13.02
CA THR A 16 2.41 4.15 13.55
C THR A 16 3.92 4.30 13.76
N ARG A 17 4.73 3.32 13.33
CA ARG A 17 6.19 3.37 13.53
C ARG A 17 6.82 4.47 12.70
N ILE A 18 7.82 5.12 13.29
CA ILE A 18 8.56 6.20 12.64
C ILE A 18 9.30 5.73 11.37
N SER A 19 9.86 4.52 11.39
CA SER A 19 10.50 3.91 10.23
C SER A 19 9.52 3.64 9.08
N GLY A 20 8.22 3.53 9.39
CA GLY A 20 7.17 3.28 8.40
C GLY A 20 7.15 4.35 7.30
N TYR A 21 7.42 5.62 7.61
CA TYR A 21 7.46 6.69 6.60
C TYR A 21 8.63 6.54 5.62
N MET A 22 9.80 6.16 6.13
CA MET A 22 10.97 5.93 5.28
C MET A 22 10.74 4.73 4.36
N ILE A 23 10.19 3.64 4.90
CA ILE A 23 9.90 2.42 4.15
C ILE A 23 8.78 2.67 3.13
N GLU A 24 7.73 3.40 3.50
CA GLU A 24 6.64 3.81 2.60
C GLU A 24 7.17 4.59 1.40
N ASN A 25 8.03 5.57 1.63
CA ASN A 25 8.64 6.36 0.55
C ASN A 25 9.57 5.52 -0.34
N ALA A 26 10.38 4.64 0.26
CA ALA A 26 11.29 3.76 -0.49
C ALA A 26 10.53 2.74 -1.36
N LEU A 27 9.46 2.15 -0.84
CA LEU A 27 8.60 1.24 -1.60
C LEU A 27 7.85 2.00 -2.70
N THR A 28 7.32 3.18 -2.39
CA THR A 28 6.60 4.00 -3.36
C THR A 28 7.49 4.38 -4.54
N SER A 29 8.72 4.83 -4.29
CA SER A 29 9.65 5.20 -5.37
C SER A 29 10.04 3.99 -6.23
N GLY A 30 10.31 2.84 -5.61
CA GLY A 30 10.58 1.59 -6.33
C GLY A 30 9.41 1.14 -7.20
N ILE A 31 8.20 1.10 -6.66
CA ILE A 31 7.00 0.65 -7.36
C ILE A 31 6.63 1.61 -8.51
N THR A 32 6.66 2.91 -8.26
CA THR A 32 6.36 3.92 -9.28
C THR A 32 7.38 3.93 -10.42
N SER A 33 8.66 3.64 -10.13
CA SER A 33 9.69 3.51 -11.18
C SER A 33 9.43 2.36 -12.17
N MET A 34 8.62 1.37 -11.79
CA MET A 34 8.18 0.27 -12.66
C MET A 34 6.90 0.59 -13.44
N GLY A 35 6.39 1.82 -13.35
CA GLY A 35 5.15 2.24 -14.03
C GLY A 35 3.87 1.81 -13.31
N VAL A 36 3.96 1.47 -12.02
CA VAL A 36 2.82 1.04 -11.20
C VAL A 36 2.33 2.21 -10.34
N ASN A 37 1.02 2.41 -10.28
CA ASN A 37 0.40 3.46 -9.48
C ASN A 37 0.29 3.04 -8.01
N VAL A 38 0.72 3.91 -7.09
CA VAL A 38 0.67 3.65 -5.64
C VAL A 38 -0.42 4.50 -4.99
N ILE A 39 -1.26 3.85 -4.18
CA ILE A 39 -2.30 4.49 -3.36
C ILE A 39 -1.84 4.43 -1.90
N LEU A 40 -1.44 5.59 -1.36
CA LEU A 40 -1.04 5.72 0.04
C LEU A 40 -2.26 5.97 0.92
N VAL A 41 -2.47 5.13 1.92
CA VAL A 41 -3.60 5.25 2.87
C VAL A 41 -3.17 5.74 4.26
N GLY A 42 -1.88 5.94 4.48
CA GLY A 42 -1.31 6.36 5.77
C GLY A 42 -1.40 5.26 6.84
N PRO A 43 -1.41 5.64 8.14
CA PRO A 43 -1.60 4.69 9.23
C PRO A 43 -2.93 3.95 9.13
N PHE A 44 -2.88 2.62 8.98
CA PHE A 44 -4.08 1.81 8.79
C PHE A 44 -3.91 0.42 9.42
N THR A 45 -4.99 -0.36 9.48
CA THR A 45 -4.97 -1.71 10.03
C THR A 45 -4.69 -2.74 8.94
N THR A 46 -4.03 -3.86 9.30
CA THR A 46 -3.80 -4.99 8.39
C THR A 46 -5.08 -5.51 7.72
N PRO A 47 -6.20 -5.80 8.43
CA PRO A 47 -7.44 -6.20 7.77
C PRO A 47 -8.03 -5.08 6.90
N GLY A 48 -7.80 -3.82 7.25
CA GLY A 48 -8.19 -2.67 6.45
C GLY A 48 -7.50 -2.65 5.08
N ILE A 49 -6.19 -2.94 5.02
CA ILE A 49 -5.46 -3.04 3.75
C ILE A 49 -5.98 -4.20 2.90
N ALA A 50 -6.25 -5.35 3.52
CA ALA A 50 -6.84 -6.49 2.80
C ALA A 50 -8.21 -6.13 2.20
N PHE A 51 -9.05 -5.42 2.97
CA PHE A 51 -10.34 -4.93 2.48
C PHE A 51 -10.18 -3.92 1.34
N LEU A 52 -9.34 -2.90 1.52
CA LEU A 52 -9.14 -1.82 0.54
C LEU A 52 -8.55 -2.34 -0.77
N THR A 53 -7.63 -3.30 -0.71
CA THR A 53 -7.06 -3.93 -1.92
C THR A 53 -8.19 -4.48 -2.80
N ARG A 54 -9.15 -5.19 -2.21
CA ARG A 54 -10.31 -5.72 -2.92
C ARG A 54 -11.31 -4.63 -3.32
N ALA A 55 -11.61 -3.69 -2.42
CA ALA A 55 -12.60 -2.64 -2.65
C ALA A 55 -12.18 -1.68 -3.78
N LEU A 56 -10.89 -1.36 -3.85
CA LEU A 56 -10.28 -0.50 -4.87
C LEU A 56 -9.91 -1.27 -6.15
N ARG A 57 -10.09 -2.60 -6.18
CA ARG A 57 -9.66 -3.48 -7.29
C ARG A 57 -8.16 -3.30 -7.62
N ALA A 58 -7.35 -3.06 -6.59
CA ALA A 58 -5.90 -3.00 -6.72
C ALA A 58 -5.33 -4.40 -6.95
N ASP A 59 -4.19 -4.47 -7.60
CA ASP A 59 -3.51 -5.74 -7.90
C ASP A 59 -2.82 -6.30 -6.66
N ALA A 60 -2.38 -5.43 -5.74
CA ALA A 60 -1.77 -5.82 -4.48
C ALA A 60 -2.03 -4.83 -3.34
N GLY A 61 -1.90 -5.34 -2.12
CA GLY A 61 -1.91 -4.56 -0.87
C GLY A 61 -0.65 -4.83 -0.08
N ILE A 62 0.02 -3.77 0.37
CA ILE A 62 1.23 -3.84 1.21
C ILE A 62 0.91 -3.22 2.56
N MET A 63 1.19 -3.96 3.62
CA MET A 63 1.12 -3.48 4.99
C MET A 63 2.52 -3.42 5.59
N ILE A 64 2.99 -2.21 5.89
CA ILE A 64 4.27 -1.98 6.57
C ILE A 64 4.01 -2.00 8.07
N SER A 65 4.32 -3.11 8.72
CA SER A 65 4.14 -3.21 10.17
C SER A 65 5.10 -4.21 10.80
N ALA A 66 5.36 -4.03 12.08
CA ALA A 66 5.99 -5.06 12.90
C ALA A 66 4.97 -5.88 13.73
N SER A 67 3.68 -5.79 13.42
CA SER A 67 2.60 -6.51 14.09
C SER A 67 2.60 -6.31 15.61
N HIS A 68 2.99 -7.32 16.38
CA HIS A 68 3.04 -7.29 17.84
C HIS A 68 4.41 -6.87 18.40
N ASN A 69 5.39 -6.60 17.53
CA ASN A 69 6.72 -6.23 18.00
C ASN A 69 6.67 -4.85 18.67
N PRO A 70 7.51 -4.57 19.69
CA PRO A 70 7.80 -3.22 20.18
C PRO A 70 8.64 -2.41 19.20
#